data_AF-A0A4P5UFA0-F1
#
_entry.id   AF-A0A4P5UFA0-F1
#
_cell.length_a   1.000
_cell.length_b   1.000
_cell.length_c   1.000
_cell.angle_alpha   90.00
_cell.angle_beta   90.00
_cell.angle_gamma   90.00
#
_symmetry.space_group_name_H-M   'P 1'
#
loop_
_entity.id
_entity.type
_entity.pdbx_description
1 polymer ?
#
loop_
_entity_poly.entity_id
_entity_poly.type
_entity_poly.pdbx_seq_one_letter_code
_entity_poly.pdbx_strand_id
1 'polypeptide(L)'
;MSVVTLCNDYQVPLTPRGRGTGTAGGSLPVQGGVALSLERMLQIIKVDPANRVIITEPGVLNQSIQDAALGHGFFWPPDPSSAAYCSVGGNLATSAGGPHAVKYGTTRDHVLGLKAVTGRGEVIKTGCYTTKGVVGYDLTRLLIGSEGTLAIITEATLKLTPLPSAIGGLTAHYRNATSCADTIVAIMALPQVPSALEFLDEGSLNLIRRRFPDMLPSDTRAMLMIELDGTPRDILESTESVLLACQREGLLHAERASDTAALWKTRKALSPLLRDIAPKKINEDVVVPVASLPELLAGLKHLSIKYQIVNVNFGHAGNGNIHVNLLVNPEDNSEMARAERCLDEVFDLVIRLNGTLSGEHGIGSEKRAYVSKEVDVTTLALMKSIKRVFDPNNILNPGKMFP
;
A
#
# COMPACT_ATOMS: atom_id res chain seq x y z
N MET A 1 23.40 -12.19 -12.05
CA MET A 1 24.65 -11.49 -12.40
C MET A 1 24.86 -11.53 -13.90
N SER A 2 25.14 -12.67 -14.51
CA SER A 2 25.45 -12.77 -15.96
C SER A 2 24.40 -12.16 -16.89
N VAL A 3 23.11 -12.31 -16.58
CA VAL A 3 22.02 -11.68 -17.36
C VAL A 3 22.10 -10.16 -17.33
N VAL A 4 22.41 -9.57 -16.17
CA VAL A 4 22.50 -8.10 -16.02
C VAL A 4 23.72 -7.57 -16.76
N THR A 5 24.87 -8.23 -16.61
CA THR A 5 26.08 -7.89 -17.36
C THR A 5 25.85 -7.95 -18.86
N LEU A 6 25.22 -9.02 -19.36
CA LEU A 6 24.90 -9.14 -20.79
C LEU A 6 23.94 -8.03 -21.26
N CYS A 7 22.88 -7.75 -20.51
CA CYS A 7 21.97 -6.65 -20.85
C CYS A 7 22.69 -5.30 -20.83
N ASN A 8 23.63 -5.10 -19.92
CA ASN A 8 24.41 -3.87 -19.82
C ASN A 8 25.38 -3.70 -20.99
N ASP A 9 26.09 -4.77 -21.39
CA ASP A 9 27.06 -4.77 -22.49
C ASP A 9 26.38 -4.49 -23.84
N TYR A 10 25.17 -5.01 -24.04
CA TYR A 10 24.37 -4.83 -25.25
C TYR A 10 23.34 -3.71 -25.14
N GLN A 11 23.32 -2.97 -24.04
CA GLN A 11 22.37 -1.87 -23.77
C GLN A 11 20.89 -2.28 -23.94
N VAL A 12 20.56 -3.50 -23.54
CA VAL A 12 19.20 -4.05 -23.59
C VAL A 12 18.45 -3.71 -22.30
N PRO A 13 17.26 -3.07 -22.36
CA PRO A 13 16.42 -2.86 -21.20
C PRO A 13 16.09 -4.17 -20.46
N LEU A 14 16.15 -4.12 -19.14
CA LEU A 14 15.90 -5.23 -18.24
C LEU A 14 14.84 -4.82 -17.21
N THR A 15 13.66 -5.44 -17.30
CA THR A 15 12.53 -5.16 -16.40
C THR A 15 12.40 -6.29 -15.37
N PRO A 16 12.74 -6.06 -14.08
CA PRO A 16 12.54 -7.06 -13.04
C PRO A 16 11.06 -7.31 -12.81
N ARG A 17 10.68 -8.58 -12.66
CA ARG A 17 9.29 -8.99 -12.48
C ARG A 17 9.17 -10.07 -11.41
N GLY A 18 8.38 -9.79 -10.38
CA GLY A 18 7.87 -10.82 -9.46
C GLY A 18 6.66 -11.52 -10.08
N ARG A 19 5.56 -11.62 -9.33
CA ARG A 19 4.30 -12.24 -9.79
C ARG A 19 3.41 -11.32 -10.64
N GLY A 20 3.80 -10.05 -10.82
CA GLY A 20 3.06 -9.09 -11.64
C GLY A 20 1.72 -8.63 -11.05
N THR A 21 1.59 -8.59 -9.73
CA THR A 21 0.37 -8.15 -9.01
C THR A 21 0.28 -6.64 -8.81
N GLY A 22 1.36 -5.88 -9.10
CA GLY A 22 1.39 -4.42 -8.92
C GLY A 22 0.51 -3.69 -9.92
N THR A 23 -0.08 -2.57 -9.49
CA THR A 23 -1.12 -1.82 -10.21
C THR A 23 -0.61 -0.56 -10.90
N ALA A 24 0.59 -0.07 -10.57
CA ALA A 24 1.19 1.14 -11.15
C ALA A 24 1.97 0.89 -12.46
N GLY A 25 1.86 -0.30 -13.06
CA GLY A 25 2.54 -0.63 -14.32
C GLY A 25 4.06 -0.83 -14.20
N GLY A 26 4.64 -0.81 -12.99
CA GLY A 26 6.09 -0.95 -12.76
C GLY A 26 6.73 -2.25 -13.26
N SER A 27 5.93 -3.30 -13.49
CA SER A 27 6.40 -4.62 -13.95
C SER A 27 6.19 -4.88 -15.46
N LEU A 28 5.81 -3.83 -16.21
CA LEU A 28 5.58 -3.89 -17.66
C LEU A 28 6.82 -3.36 -18.43
N PRO A 29 7.37 -4.12 -19.39
CA PRO A 29 8.54 -3.71 -20.18
C PRO A 29 8.15 -2.68 -21.27
N VAL A 30 7.87 -1.45 -20.85
CA VAL A 30 7.37 -0.37 -21.73
C VAL A 30 8.38 0.12 -22.77
N GLN A 31 9.65 -0.23 -22.61
CA GLN A 31 10.74 0.04 -23.56
C GLN A 31 11.21 -1.25 -24.28
N GLY A 32 10.43 -2.34 -24.23
CA GLY A 32 10.84 -3.64 -24.76
C GLY A 32 11.95 -4.31 -23.93
N GLY A 33 12.80 -5.09 -24.60
CA GLY A 33 13.93 -5.79 -23.96
C GLY A 33 13.52 -7.08 -23.21
N VAL A 34 14.18 -7.33 -22.08
CA VAL A 34 14.04 -8.58 -21.32
C VAL A 34 13.20 -8.36 -20.05
N ALA A 35 12.19 -9.20 -19.85
CA ALA A 35 11.51 -9.34 -18.56
C ALA A 35 12.23 -10.39 -17.72
N LEU A 36 12.84 -9.97 -16.60
CA LEU A 36 13.54 -10.86 -15.68
C LEU A 36 12.60 -11.36 -14.58
N SER A 37 12.01 -12.54 -14.78
CA SER A 37 11.19 -13.17 -13.74
C SER A 37 12.05 -13.68 -12.59
N LEU A 38 11.66 -13.33 -11.36
CA LEU A 38 12.26 -13.81 -10.12
C LEU A 38 11.45 -14.94 -9.45
N GLU A 39 10.37 -15.41 -10.09
CA GLU A 39 9.41 -16.36 -9.52
C GLU A 39 9.99 -17.75 -9.23
N ARG A 40 11.20 -18.06 -9.71
CA ARG A 40 11.88 -19.34 -9.44
C ARG A 40 12.86 -19.26 -8.25
N MET A 41 13.07 -18.07 -7.69
CA MET A 41 13.87 -17.88 -6.49
C MET A 41 12.98 -18.02 -5.25
N LEU A 42 12.67 -19.26 -4.90
CA LEU A 42 11.61 -19.65 -3.95
C LEU A 42 12.13 -20.12 -2.58
N GLN A 43 13.41 -19.94 -2.27
CA GLN A 43 13.96 -20.46 -1.03
C GLN A 43 13.72 -19.52 0.16
N ILE A 44 13.19 -20.08 1.25
CA ILE A 44 13.37 -19.54 2.60
C ILE A 44 14.71 -20.09 3.08
N ILE A 45 15.73 -19.25 3.08
CA ILE A 45 17.14 -19.63 3.33
C ILE A 45 17.36 -19.90 4.83
N LYS A 46 16.73 -19.11 5.70
CA LYS A 46 16.87 -19.25 7.16
C LYS A 46 15.64 -18.74 7.88
N VAL A 47 15.21 -19.46 8.92
CA VAL A 47 14.28 -18.97 9.95
C VAL A 47 15.02 -18.93 11.28
N ASP A 48 15.15 -17.75 11.87
CA ASP A 48 15.93 -17.50 13.09
C ASP A 48 15.06 -16.81 14.14
N PRO A 49 14.24 -17.57 14.89
CA PRO A 49 13.28 -17.00 15.83
C PRO A 49 13.96 -16.33 17.02
N ALA A 50 15.15 -16.77 17.42
CA ALA A 50 15.91 -16.16 18.51
C ALA A 50 16.30 -14.71 18.17
N ASN A 51 16.65 -14.46 16.91
CA ASN A 51 16.96 -13.12 16.42
C ASN A 51 15.75 -12.41 15.78
N ARG A 52 14.58 -13.08 15.68
CA ARG A 52 13.37 -12.59 15.01
C ARG A 52 13.63 -12.22 13.54
N VAL A 53 14.28 -13.13 12.82
CA VAL A 53 14.68 -12.90 11.42
C VAL A 53 14.26 -14.06 10.52
N ILE A 54 13.86 -13.73 9.28
CA ILE A 54 13.81 -14.67 8.16
C ILE A 54 14.71 -14.17 7.04
N ILE A 55 15.55 -15.04 6.48
CA ILE A 55 16.30 -14.77 5.26
C ILE A 55 15.62 -15.51 4.11
N THR A 56 15.33 -14.82 3.01
CA THR A 56 14.57 -15.39 1.90
C THR A 56 14.97 -14.81 0.54
N GLU A 57 14.72 -15.59 -0.50
CA GLU A 57 14.78 -15.17 -1.88
C GLU A 57 13.54 -14.33 -2.31
N PRO A 58 13.66 -13.46 -3.32
CA PRO A 58 12.61 -12.50 -3.70
C PRO A 58 11.35 -13.12 -4.33
N GLY A 59 11.42 -14.36 -4.81
CA GLY A 59 10.29 -15.05 -5.43
C GLY A 59 9.34 -15.69 -4.41
N VAL A 60 9.75 -15.85 -3.16
CA VAL A 60 8.91 -16.40 -2.09
C VAL A 60 7.65 -15.55 -1.91
N LEU A 61 6.51 -16.21 -1.73
CA LEU A 61 5.25 -15.52 -1.50
C LEU A 61 5.22 -14.86 -0.13
N ASN A 62 4.54 -13.72 0.00
CA ASN A 62 4.33 -13.11 1.32
C ASN A 62 3.67 -14.11 2.28
N GLN A 63 2.60 -14.79 1.85
CA GLN A 63 1.91 -15.79 2.68
C GLN A 63 2.86 -16.89 3.18
N SER A 64 3.81 -17.35 2.35
CA SER A 64 4.78 -18.36 2.78
C SER A 64 5.72 -17.87 3.89
N ILE A 65 6.01 -16.56 3.94
CA ILE A 65 6.74 -15.95 5.06
C ILE A 65 5.88 -15.94 6.32
N GLN A 66 4.58 -15.61 6.20
CA GLN A 66 3.65 -15.66 7.33
C GLN A 66 3.57 -17.08 7.92
N ASP A 67 3.37 -18.08 7.07
CA ASP A 67 3.25 -19.48 7.48
C ASP A 67 4.53 -19.98 8.18
N ALA A 68 5.70 -19.59 7.67
CA ALA A 68 6.99 -19.94 8.24
C ALA A 68 7.27 -19.25 9.59
N ALA A 69 6.75 -18.04 9.82
CA ALA A 69 6.92 -17.31 11.07
C ALA A 69 5.91 -17.75 12.16
N LEU A 70 4.70 -18.16 11.75
CA LEU A 70 3.57 -18.44 12.64
C LEU A 70 3.90 -19.49 13.70
N GLY A 71 4.53 -20.60 13.30
CA GLY A 71 4.92 -21.69 14.21
C GLY A 71 5.93 -21.30 15.29
N HIS A 72 6.56 -20.13 15.15
CA HIS A 72 7.51 -19.57 16.11
C HIS A 72 6.92 -18.42 16.96
N GLY A 73 5.62 -18.11 16.82
CA GLY A 73 4.98 -17.03 17.57
C GLY A 73 5.22 -15.63 16.97
N PHE A 74 5.58 -15.55 15.69
CA PHE A 74 5.89 -14.30 15.01
C PHE A 74 5.11 -14.15 13.70
N PHE A 75 5.11 -12.94 13.15
CA PHE A 75 4.66 -12.62 11.80
C PHE A 75 5.58 -11.61 11.13
N TRP A 76 5.48 -11.47 9.81
CA TRP A 76 6.15 -10.40 9.06
C TRP A 76 5.12 -9.31 8.75
N PRO A 77 5.23 -8.07 9.25
CA PRO A 77 4.08 -7.18 9.26
C PRO A 77 3.46 -6.72 7.93
N PRO A 78 4.20 -6.61 6.81
CA PRO A 78 3.59 -6.25 5.53
C PRO A 78 2.51 -7.24 5.10
N ASP A 79 1.28 -6.75 4.97
CA ASP A 79 0.06 -7.55 4.80
C ASP A 79 -0.79 -7.12 3.58
N PRO A 80 -0.20 -6.97 2.37
CA PRO A 80 -0.96 -6.58 1.19
C PRO A 80 -2.11 -7.55 0.94
N SER A 81 -3.24 -7.04 0.43
CA SER A 81 -4.41 -7.86 0.12
C SER A 81 -4.11 -9.04 -0.83
N SER A 82 -3.03 -8.93 -1.60
CA SER A 82 -2.50 -9.98 -2.49
C SER A 82 -1.52 -10.94 -1.83
N ALA A 83 -1.40 -11.03 -0.50
CA ALA A 83 -0.37 -11.82 0.21
C ALA A 83 -0.23 -13.28 -0.27
N ALA A 84 -1.34 -13.92 -0.65
CA ALA A 84 -1.35 -15.27 -1.22
C ALA A 84 -0.74 -15.38 -2.63
N TYR A 85 -0.47 -14.26 -3.29
CA TYR A 85 -0.03 -14.18 -4.68
C TYR A 85 1.23 -13.32 -4.89
N CYS A 86 1.40 -12.23 -4.14
CA CYS A 86 2.56 -11.35 -4.31
C CYS A 86 3.81 -11.98 -3.71
N SER A 87 4.95 -11.70 -4.34
CA SER A 87 6.26 -12.15 -3.87
C SER A 87 6.92 -11.11 -2.98
N VAL A 88 7.80 -11.55 -2.08
CA VAL A 88 8.59 -10.69 -1.18
C VAL A 88 9.35 -9.62 -1.96
N GLY A 89 10.01 -10.00 -3.06
CA GLY A 89 10.73 -9.05 -3.92
C GLY A 89 9.84 -7.96 -4.51
N GLY A 90 8.59 -8.28 -4.86
CA GLY A 90 7.61 -7.29 -5.33
C GLY A 90 7.22 -6.32 -4.22
N ASN A 91 6.96 -6.83 -3.02
CA ASN A 91 6.63 -6.00 -1.85
C ASN A 91 7.79 -5.06 -1.49
N LEU A 92 9.03 -5.56 -1.54
CA LEU A 92 10.24 -4.74 -1.33
C LEU A 92 10.40 -3.67 -2.41
N ALA A 93 10.23 -4.04 -3.68
CA ALA A 93 10.39 -3.09 -4.80
C ALA A 93 9.37 -1.96 -4.78
N THR A 94 8.15 -2.21 -4.27
CA THR A 94 7.07 -1.22 -4.19
C THR A 94 6.92 -0.58 -2.81
N SER A 95 7.68 -1.04 -1.81
CA SER A 95 7.48 -0.68 -0.40
C SER A 95 6.04 -0.92 0.07
N ALA A 96 5.46 -2.08 -0.31
CA ALA A 96 4.05 -2.39 -0.09
C ALA A 96 3.59 -2.16 1.35
N GLY A 97 2.36 -1.69 1.47
CA GLY A 97 1.62 -1.54 2.72
C GLY A 97 0.51 -2.58 2.85
N GLY A 98 -0.49 -2.21 3.63
CA GLY A 98 -1.69 -2.97 3.89
C GLY A 98 -2.44 -2.39 5.08
N PRO A 99 -3.59 -2.99 5.45
CA PRO A 99 -4.44 -2.48 6.52
C PRO A 99 -3.74 -2.31 7.86
N HIS A 100 -2.75 -3.16 8.18
CA HIS A 100 -2.06 -3.10 9.46
C HIS A 100 -0.88 -2.10 9.51
N ALA A 101 -0.62 -1.39 8.42
CA ALA A 101 0.46 -0.42 8.33
C ALA A 101 0.31 0.77 9.28
N VAL A 102 -0.91 1.07 9.75
CA VAL A 102 -1.15 2.12 10.75
C VAL A 102 -0.40 1.85 12.06
N LYS A 103 -0.35 0.60 12.53
CA LYS A 103 0.33 0.21 13.76
C LYS A 103 1.76 -0.25 13.52
N TYR A 104 1.98 -1.01 12.45
CA TYR A 104 3.25 -1.69 12.23
C TYR A 104 4.16 -1.01 11.22
N GLY A 105 3.69 -0.05 10.42
CA GLY A 105 4.44 0.53 9.32
C GLY A 105 4.43 -0.35 8.07
N THR A 106 5.22 0.03 7.07
CA THR A 106 5.21 -0.59 5.72
C THR A 106 6.35 -1.59 5.56
N THR A 107 6.45 -2.21 4.37
CA THR A 107 7.57 -3.10 4.02
C THR A 107 8.94 -2.50 4.34
N ARG A 108 9.12 -1.18 4.20
CA ARG A 108 10.38 -0.47 4.50
C ARG A 108 10.85 -0.60 5.94
N ASP A 109 9.94 -0.84 6.89
CA ASP A 109 10.23 -0.87 8.33
C ASP A 109 10.56 -2.27 8.86
N HIS A 110 10.42 -3.28 8.00
CA HIS A 110 10.52 -4.71 8.35
C HIS A 110 11.57 -5.46 7.54
N VAL A 111 12.63 -4.75 7.13
CA VAL A 111 13.77 -5.29 6.40
C VAL A 111 15.05 -4.78 7.06
N LEU A 112 15.93 -5.71 7.45
CA LEU A 112 17.22 -5.38 8.07
C LEU A 112 18.35 -5.26 7.06
N GLY A 113 18.24 -5.94 5.93
CA GLY A 113 19.28 -5.92 4.89
C GLY A 113 18.86 -6.63 3.61
N LEU A 114 19.57 -6.31 2.53
CA LEU A 114 19.32 -6.85 1.18
C LEU A 114 20.63 -7.24 0.51
N LYS A 115 20.58 -8.29 -0.31
CA LYS A 115 21.57 -8.56 -1.37
C LYS A 115 20.95 -8.23 -2.71
N ALA A 116 21.61 -7.40 -3.50
CA ALA A 116 21.09 -6.95 -4.79
C ALA A 116 22.17 -6.90 -5.88
N VAL A 117 21.74 -6.83 -7.14
CA VAL A 117 22.61 -6.71 -8.32
C VAL A 117 22.36 -5.36 -9.00
N THR A 118 23.40 -4.53 -9.10
CA THR A 118 23.34 -3.20 -9.75
C THR A 118 23.23 -3.30 -11.27
N GLY A 119 23.00 -2.18 -11.97
CA GLY A 119 22.97 -2.15 -13.45
C GLY A 119 24.31 -2.55 -14.09
N ARG A 120 25.42 -2.44 -13.36
CA ARG A 120 26.75 -2.94 -13.77
C ARG A 120 26.91 -4.45 -13.61
N GLY A 121 25.94 -5.14 -13.00
CA GLY A 121 26.03 -6.57 -12.68
C GLY A 121 26.78 -6.87 -11.37
N GLU A 122 27.11 -5.85 -10.57
CA GLU A 122 27.84 -5.99 -9.31
C GLU A 122 26.91 -6.43 -8.19
N VAL A 123 27.38 -7.33 -7.32
CA VAL A 123 26.63 -7.75 -6.13
C VAL A 123 26.92 -6.79 -4.98
N ILE A 124 25.88 -6.18 -4.44
CA ILE A 124 25.95 -5.36 -3.24
C ILE A 124 25.22 -6.03 -2.08
N LYS A 125 25.69 -5.76 -0.86
CA LYS A 125 25.02 -6.09 0.40
C LYS A 125 24.73 -4.79 1.14
N THR A 126 23.53 -4.68 1.67
CA THR A 126 23.05 -3.49 2.39
C THR A 126 22.49 -3.88 3.74
N GLY A 127 22.53 -2.95 4.70
CA GLY A 127 22.00 -3.17 6.03
C GLY A 127 22.86 -4.12 6.86
N CYS A 128 22.26 -4.73 7.89
CA CYS A 128 22.94 -5.63 8.81
C CYS A 128 21.96 -6.67 9.37
N TYR A 129 22.47 -7.63 10.15
CA TYR A 129 21.64 -8.66 10.78
C TYR A 129 20.96 -8.18 12.08
N THR A 130 21.16 -6.92 12.46
CA THR A 130 20.72 -6.31 13.72
C THR A 130 19.80 -5.13 13.45
N THR A 131 18.96 -4.79 14.43
CA THR A 131 18.09 -3.59 14.37
C THR A 131 18.83 -2.28 14.58
N LYS A 132 20.11 -2.34 14.94
CA LYS A 132 21.01 -1.19 15.08
C LYS A 132 22.22 -1.38 14.18
N GLY A 133 22.43 -0.42 13.29
CA GLY A 133 23.59 -0.35 12.41
C GLY A 133 23.69 1.06 11.83
N VAL A 134 24.83 1.72 12.02
CA VAL A 134 25.07 3.12 11.63
C VAL A 134 26.40 3.29 10.87
N VAL A 135 26.88 2.21 10.26
CA VAL A 135 28.12 2.23 9.48
C VAL A 135 27.78 2.55 8.03
N GLY A 136 27.97 3.81 7.65
CA GLY A 136 27.65 4.31 6.30
C GLY A 136 26.19 4.69 6.10
N TYR A 137 25.79 4.89 4.84
CA TYR A 137 24.42 5.28 4.47
C TYR A 137 23.48 4.07 4.41
N ASP A 138 22.20 4.30 4.66
CA ASP A 138 21.16 3.28 4.57
C ASP A 138 20.74 3.03 3.12
N LEU A 139 21.53 2.23 2.42
CA LEU A 139 21.20 1.76 1.07
C LEU A 139 20.03 0.75 1.07
N THR A 140 19.71 0.12 2.20
CA THR A 140 18.57 -0.81 2.29
C THR A 140 17.26 -0.07 2.05
N ARG A 141 17.03 1.03 2.78
CA ARG A 141 15.84 1.87 2.58
C ARG A 141 15.83 2.62 1.25
N LEU A 142 16.99 2.85 0.62
CA LEU A 142 17.06 3.40 -0.74
C LEU A 142 16.58 2.39 -1.80
N LEU A 143 16.91 1.11 -1.65
CA LEU A 143 16.49 0.07 -2.59
C LEU A 143 15.01 -0.33 -2.43
N ILE A 144 14.47 -0.27 -1.22
CA ILE A 144 13.05 -0.53 -0.96
C ILE A 144 12.21 0.62 -1.53
N GLY A 145 11.22 0.31 -2.37
CA GLY A 145 10.45 1.32 -3.11
C GLY A 145 11.15 1.86 -4.36
N SER A 146 12.30 1.31 -4.76
CA SER A 146 12.99 1.72 -5.99
C SER A 146 12.36 1.18 -7.27
N GLU A 147 11.35 0.32 -7.16
CA GLU A 147 10.66 -0.36 -8.26
C GLU A 147 11.60 -1.09 -9.23
N GLY A 148 12.73 -1.59 -8.72
CA GLY A 148 13.73 -2.29 -9.54
C GLY A 148 14.51 -1.37 -10.48
N THR A 149 14.41 -0.04 -10.31
CA THR A 149 15.18 0.93 -11.09
C THR A 149 16.62 1.06 -10.60
N LEU A 150 16.94 0.74 -9.34
CA LEU A 150 18.32 0.88 -8.84
C LEU A 150 19.08 -0.46 -8.84
N ALA A 151 18.44 -1.54 -8.44
CA ALA A 151 19.07 -2.86 -8.40
C ALA A 151 18.01 -3.97 -8.42
N ILE A 152 18.43 -5.16 -8.80
CA ILE A 152 17.61 -6.38 -8.71
C ILE A 152 17.88 -7.04 -7.34
N ILE A 153 16.87 -7.06 -6.47
CA ILE A 153 16.94 -7.72 -5.17
C ILE A 153 17.00 -9.24 -5.38
N THR A 154 17.93 -9.91 -4.70
CA THR A 154 18.18 -11.37 -4.83
C THR A 154 18.08 -12.12 -3.51
N GLU A 155 18.18 -11.42 -2.37
CA GLU A 155 18.02 -11.98 -1.03
C GLU A 155 17.57 -10.85 -0.10
N ALA A 156 16.71 -11.17 0.86
CA ALA A 156 16.24 -10.23 1.88
C ALA A 156 16.35 -10.83 3.28
N THR A 157 16.84 -10.01 4.22
CA THR A 157 16.82 -10.28 5.66
C THR A 157 15.63 -9.53 6.25
N LEU A 158 14.55 -10.24 6.54
CA LEU A 158 13.28 -9.72 7.03
C LEU A 158 13.24 -9.68 8.56
N LYS A 159 12.68 -8.61 9.12
CA LYS A 159 12.48 -8.42 10.56
C LYS A 159 11.10 -8.93 10.97
N LEU A 160 11.05 -9.85 11.93
CA LEU A 160 9.79 -10.40 12.45
C LEU A 160 9.28 -9.64 13.68
N THR A 161 7.96 -9.64 13.83
CA THR A 161 7.23 -9.02 14.95
C THR A 161 6.47 -10.10 15.72
N PRO A 162 6.43 -10.06 17.07
CA PRO A 162 5.67 -11.02 17.87
C PRO A 162 4.18 -10.98 17.54
N LEU A 163 3.52 -12.15 17.49
CA LEU A 163 2.07 -12.20 17.37
C LEU A 163 1.39 -11.57 18.60
N PRO A 164 0.33 -10.78 18.41
CA PRO A 164 -0.52 -10.35 19.51
C PRO A 164 -1.22 -11.56 20.14
N SER A 165 -1.48 -11.52 21.46
CA SER A 165 -2.16 -12.63 22.16
C SER A 165 -3.68 -12.53 22.12
N ALA A 166 -4.22 -11.37 21.73
CA ALA A 166 -5.63 -11.13 21.51
C ALA A 166 -5.84 -10.12 20.37
N ILE A 167 -6.96 -10.28 19.66
CA ILE A 167 -7.44 -9.38 18.60
C ILE A 167 -8.91 -9.09 18.90
N GLY A 168 -9.34 -7.84 18.73
CA GLY A 168 -10.73 -7.42 18.86
C GLY A 168 -11.12 -6.50 17.70
N GLY A 169 -12.37 -6.61 17.23
CA GLY A 169 -12.88 -5.74 16.18
C GLY A 169 -14.06 -4.90 16.65
N LEU A 170 -14.20 -3.73 16.05
CA LEU A 170 -15.33 -2.84 16.22
C LEU A 170 -15.83 -2.36 14.86
N THR A 171 -17.09 -1.96 14.85
CA THR A 171 -17.69 -1.23 13.73
C THR A 171 -18.31 0.05 14.24
N ALA A 172 -18.29 1.10 13.42
CA ALA A 172 -18.99 2.35 13.70
C ALA A 172 -19.66 2.85 12.43
N HIS A 173 -20.94 3.17 12.54
CA HIS A 173 -21.82 3.50 11.41
C HIS A 173 -22.24 4.96 11.49
N TYR A 174 -22.16 5.68 10.37
CA TYR A 174 -22.40 7.11 10.31
C TYR A 174 -23.42 7.50 9.23
N ARG A 175 -24.17 8.57 9.50
CA ARG A 175 -25.13 9.18 8.57
C ARG A 175 -24.46 9.89 7.39
N ASN A 176 -23.17 10.22 7.48
CA ASN A 176 -22.43 10.90 6.43
C ASN A 176 -20.90 10.66 6.56
N ALA A 177 -20.17 10.91 5.49
CA ALA A 177 -18.72 10.70 5.43
C ALA A 177 -17.92 11.71 6.27
N THR A 178 -18.40 12.94 6.45
CA THR A 178 -17.72 13.98 7.24
C THR A 178 -17.62 13.57 8.71
N SER A 179 -18.74 13.20 9.34
CA SER A 179 -18.80 12.66 10.70
C SER A 179 -17.90 11.43 10.90
N CYS A 180 -17.82 10.59 9.88
CA CYS A 180 -16.97 9.41 9.87
C CYS A 180 -15.47 9.80 9.84
N ALA A 181 -15.11 10.76 9.00
CA ALA A 181 -13.75 11.31 8.89
C ALA A 181 -13.30 12.00 10.19
N ASP A 182 -14.17 12.79 10.82
CA ASP A 182 -13.87 13.44 12.10
C ASP A 182 -13.62 12.42 13.21
N THR A 183 -14.35 11.30 13.19
CA THR A 183 -14.09 10.17 14.11
C THR A 183 -12.71 9.55 13.87
N ILE A 184 -12.27 9.39 12.62
CA ILE A 184 -10.92 8.86 12.33
C ILE A 184 -9.86 9.74 12.99
N VAL A 185 -9.97 11.06 12.86
CA VAL A 185 -9.07 12.01 13.51
C VAL A 185 -9.12 11.86 15.03
N ALA A 186 -10.31 11.71 15.61
CA ALA A 186 -10.48 11.52 17.05
C ALA A 186 -9.85 10.22 17.56
N ILE A 187 -10.00 9.10 16.84
CA ILE A 187 -9.40 7.82 17.19
C ILE A 187 -7.88 7.90 17.11
N MET A 188 -7.34 8.48 16.03
CA MET A 188 -5.89 8.58 15.84
C MET A 188 -5.22 9.60 16.77
N ALA A 189 -5.99 10.43 17.46
CA ALA A 189 -5.52 11.30 18.53
C ALA A 189 -5.43 10.58 19.90
N LEU A 190 -5.95 9.35 20.02
CA LEU A 190 -5.81 8.54 21.22
C LEU A 190 -4.37 8.03 21.38
N PRO A 191 -3.90 7.77 22.61
CA PRO A 191 -2.61 7.11 22.84
C PRO A 191 -2.55 5.68 22.28
N GLN A 192 -3.69 4.99 22.23
CA GLN A 192 -3.80 3.63 21.70
C GLN A 192 -3.98 3.67 20.19
N VAL A 193 -3.02 3.08 19.46
CA VAL A 193 -3.08 2.97 17.99
C VAL A 193 -3.82 1.69 17.61
N PRO A 194 -4.91 1.76 16.82
CA PRO A 194 -5.59 0.56 16.32
C PRO A 194 -4.65 -0.24 15.41
N SER A 195 -4.80 -1.57 15.39
CA SER A 195 -4.06 -2.42 14.45
C SER A 195 -4.51 -2.20 13.02
N ALA A 196 -5.80 -1.89 12.80
CA ALA A 196 -6.33 -1.41 11.53
C ALA A 196 -7.47 -0.42 11.75
N LEU A 197 -7.60 0.57 10.85
CA LEU A 197 -8.71 1.54 10.85
C LEU A 197 -9.12 1.82 9.40
N GLU A 198 -10.13 1.10 8.94
CA GLU A 198 -10.63 1.16 7.57
C GLU A 198 -11.83 2.09 7.46
N PHE A 199 -11.85 2.91 6.40
CA PHE A 199 -12.99 3.71 5.99
C PHE A 199 -13.70 3.10 4.79
N LEU A 200 -15.03 3.10 4.80
CA LEU A 200 -15.88 2.74 3.67
C LEU A 200 -16.92 3.85 3.44
N ASP A 201 -16.97 4.38 2.22
CA ASP A 201 -17.96 5.38 1.82
C ASP A 201 -19.30 4.77 1.38
N GLU A 202 -20.26 5.64 1.05
CA GLU A 202 -21.61 5.24 0.65
C GLU A 202 -21.60 4.34 -0.59
N GLY A 203 -20.75 4.63 -1.58
CA GLY A 203 -20.60 3.82 -2.78
C GLY A 203 -20.16 2.39 -2.46
N SER A 204 -19.18 2.27 -1.56
CA SER A 204 -18.67 0.99 -1.04
C SER A 204 -19.77 0.21 -0.32
N LEU A 205 -20.53 0.87 0.56
CA LEU A 205 -21.61 0.23 1.31
C LEU A 205 -22.76 -0.21 0.40
N ASN A 206 -23.06 0.54 -0.65
CA ASN A 206 -24.09 0.16 -1.62
C ASN A 206 -23.70 -1.09 -2.43
N LEU A 207 -22.42 -1.26 -2.75
CA LEU A 207 -21.92 -2.51 -3.34
C LEU A 207 -22.09 -3.69 -2.40
N ILE A 208 -21.77 -3.51 -1.12
CA ILE A 208 -21.95 -4.54 -0.10
C ILE A 208 -23.43 -4.91 0.01
N ARG A 209 -24.35 -3.94 0.11
CA ARG A 209 -25.80 -4.20 0.20
C ARG A 209 -26.36 -4.96 -1.00
N ARG A 210 -25.86 -4.68 -2.22
CA ARG A 210 -26.29 -5.42 -3.42
C ARG A 210 -25.91 -6.89 -3.35
N ARG A 211 -24.77 -7.21 -2.71
CA ARG A 211 -24.26 -8.59 -2.59
C ARG A 211 -24.73 -9.30 -1.31
N PHE A 212 -24.93 -8.55 -0.24
CA PHE A 212 -25.25 -8.98 1.13
C PHE A 212 -26.30 -8.02 1.75
N PRO A 213 -27.59 -8.14 1.37
CA PRO A 213 -28.63 -7.14 1.70
C PRO A 213 -28.84 -6.87 3.19
N ASP A 214 -28.66 -7.89 4.05
CA ASP A 214 -28.97 -7.81 5.48
C ASP A 214 -27.74 -7.48 6.35
N MET A 215 -26.58 -7.21 5.75
CA MET A 215 -25.33 -7.01 6.49
C MET A 215 -25.17 -5.60 7.07
N LEU A 216 -25.86 -4.60 6.52
CA LEU A 216 -25.65 -3.19 6.86
C LEU A 216 -26.98 -2.44 7.03
N PRO A 217 -27.17 -1.66 8.11
CA PRO A 217 -28.35 -0.81 8.27
C PRO A 217 -28.54 0.16 7.10
N SER A 218 -29.80 0.43 6.73
CA SER A 218 -30.16 1.17 5.51
C SER A 218 -29.80 2.66 5.56
N ASP A 219 -29.67 3.23 6.76
CA ASP A 219 -29.31 4.62 7.03
C ASP A 219 -27.80 4.87 7.10
N THR A 220 -26.97 3.82 7.11
CA THR A 220 -25.51 3.94 7.11
C THR A 220 -25.00 4.50 5.77
N ARG A 221 -24.35 5.67 5.79
CA ARG A 221 -23.75 6.29 4.59
C ARG A 221 -22.22 6.27 4.63
N ALA A 222 -21.62 6.02 5.78
CA ALA A 222 -20.21 5.73 5.92
C ALA A 222 -19.99 4.79 7.10
N MET A 223 -18.92 4.00 7.05
CA MET A 223 -18.62 3.01 8.08
C MET A 223 -17.12 3.00 8.38
N LEU A 224 -16.78 2.82 9.66
CA LEU A 224 -15.46 2.43 10.10
C LEU A 224 -15.43 0.95 10.46
N MET A 225 -14.41 0.25 10.00
CA MET A 225 -14.01 -1.03 10.57
C MET A 225 -12.71 -0.83 11.33
N ILE A 226 -12.71 -1.21 12.60
CA ILE A 226 -11.60 -0.95 13.52
C ILE A 226 -11.12 -2.28 14.05
N GLU A 227 -9.82 -2.52 13.98
CA GLU A 227 -9.19 -3.66 14.63
C GLU A 227 -8.22 -3.18 15.70
N LEU A 228 -8.20 -3.90 16.81
CA LEU A 228 -7.31 -3.73 17.93
C LEU A 228 -6.56 -5.05 18.13
N ASP A 229 -5.27 -4.97 18.42
CA ASP A 229 -4.46 -6.12 18.80
C ASP A 229 -3.56 -5.82 20.00
N GLY A 230 -3.23 -6.85 20.78
CA GLY A 230 -2.43 -6.73 21.99
C GLY A 230 -2.69 -7.87 22.97
N THR A 231 -2.63 -7.56 24.27
CA THR A 231 -3.09 -8.46 25.33
C THR A 231 -4.61 -8.33 25.54
N PRO A 232 -5.27 -9.30 26.19
CA PRO A 232 -6.68 -9.18 26.53
C PRO A 232 -7.05 -7.90 27.31
N ARG A 233 -6.12 -7.38 28.13
CA ARG A 233 -6.30 -6.11 28.84
C ARG A 233 -6.22 -4.92 27.88
N ASP A 234 -5.22 -4.90 26.99
CA ASP A 234 -5.07 -3.83 26.00
C ASP A 234 -6.31 -3.70 25.12
N ILE A 235 -6.89 -4.84 24.71
CA ILE A 235 -8.13 -4.86 23.92
C ILE A 235 -9.29 -4.23 24.68
N LEU A 236 -9.46 -4.56 25.96
CA LEU A 236 -10.55 -4.04 26.77
C LEU A 236 -10.45 -2.52 26.94
N GLU A 237 -9.28 -2.02 27.36
CA GLU A 237 -9.03 -0.59 27.58
C GLU A 237 -9.13 0.23 26.27
N SER A 238 -8.57 -0.32 25.18
CA SER A 238 -8.63 0.32 23.87
C SER A 238 -10.05 0.33 23.29
N THR A 239 -10.83 -0.74 23.51
CA THR A 239 -12.24 -0.78 23.07
C THR A 239 -13.05 0.35 23.71
N GLU A 240 -12.93 0.53 25.03
CA GLU A 240 -13.66 1.57 25.75
C GLU A 240 -13.29 2.96 25.23
N SER A 241 -11.99 3.23 25.07
CA SER A 241 -11.47 4.51 24.57
C SER A 241 -11.91 4.80 23.13
N VAL A 242 -11.87 3.79 22.26
CA VAL A 242 -12.29 3.91 20.85
C VAL A 242 -13.80 4.13 20.74
N LEU A 243 -14.62 3.38 21.49
CA LEU A 243 -16.07 3.57 21.49
C LEU A 243 -16.46 4.97 21.96
N LEU A 244 -15.76 5.53 22.95
CA LEU A 244 -15.94 6.92 23.37
C LEU A 244 -15.54 7.90 22.27
N ALA A 245 -14.41 7.68 21.58
CA ALA A 245 -13.99 8.52 20.46
C ALA A 245 -14.98 8.50 19.28
N CYS A 246 -15.68 7.37 19.08
CA CYS A 246 -16.74 7.22 18.07
C CYS A 246 -17.99 8.06 18.35
N GLN A 247 -18.23 8.51 19.59
CA GLN A 247 -19.40 9.31 19.99
C GLN A 247 -19.33 10.75 19.44
N ARG A 248 -19.49 10.89 18.13
CA ARG A 248 -19.51 12.15 17.39
C ARG A 248 -20.88 12.38 16.75
N GLU A 249 -21.13 13.62 16.36
CA GLU A 249 -22.35 13.97 15.62
C GLU A 249 -22.47 13.09 14.36
N GLY A 250 -23.66 12.57 14.10
CA GLY A 250 -23.91 11.70 12.95
C GLY A 250 -23.64 10.21 13.18
N LEU A 251 -23.13 9.80 14.35
CA LEU A 251 -23.08 8.38 14.74
C LEU A 251 -24.50 7.79 14.74
N LEU A 252 -24.63 6.59 14.19
CA LEU A 252 -25.83 5.76 14.24
C LEU A 252 -25.71 4.74 15.37
N HIS A 253 -24.65 3.94 15.32
CA HIS A 253 -24.25 3.00 16.36
C HIS A 253 -22.77 2.65 16.19
N ALA A 254 -22.12 2.29 17.31
CA ALA A 254 -20.79 1.72 17.32
C ALA A 254 -20.77 0.56 18.32
N GLU A 255 -20.21 -0.58 17.90
CA GLU A 255 -20.24 -1.79 18.71
C GLU A 255 -19.06 -2.72 18.41
N ARG A 256 -18.83 -3.68 19.31
CA ARG A 256 -17.89 -4.76 19.07
C ARG A 256 -18.41 -5.65 17.94
N ALA A 257 -17.53 -6.00 17.01
CA ALA A 257 -17.85 -6.95 15.96
C ALA A 257 -17.97 -8.36 16.55
N SER A 258 -19.07 -9.04 16.25
CA SER A 258 -19.27 -10.46 16.61
C SER A 258 -18.47 -11.42 15.72
N ASP A 259 -18.19 -11.03 14.47
CA ASP A 259 -17.39 -11.80 13.51
C ASP A 259 -16.45 -10.86 12.71
N THR A 260 -15.22 -10.72 13.20
CA THR A 260 -14.18 -9.90 12.55
C THR A 260 -13.73 -10.50 11.22
N ALA A 261 -13.74 -11.84 11.09
CA ALA A 261 -13.32 -12.52 9.88
C ALA A 261 -14.29 -12.25 8.72
N ALA A 262 -15.60 -12.24 8.99
CA ALA A 262 -16.61 -11.85 8.00
C ALA A 262 -16.44 -10.40 7.54
N LEU A 263 -16.18 -9.46 8.45
CA LEU A 263 -15.94 -8.06 8.09
C LEU A 263 -14.73 -7.92 7.16
N TRP A 264 -13.61 -8.56 7.49
CA TRP A 264 -12.41 -8.55 6.64
C TRP A 264 -12.64 -9.18 5.28
N LYS A 265 -13.41 -10.26 5.22
CA LYS A 265 -13.80 -10.89 3.95
C LYS A 265 -14.61 -9.93 3.09
N THR A 266 -15.56 -9.20 3.67
CA THR A 266 -16.35 -8.18 2.98
C THR A 266 -15.48 -7.02 2.48
N ARG A 267 -14.59 -6.50 3.33
CA ARG A 267 -13.64 -5.43 2.94
C ARG A 267 -12.73 -5.83 1.78
N LYS A 268 -12.23 -7.08 1.77
CA LYS A 268 -11.40 -7.61 0.68
C LYS A 268 -12.19 -7.80 -0.62
N ALA A 269 -13.48 -8.12 -0.54
CA ALA A 269 -14.35 -8.31 -1.70
C ALA A 269 -14.71 -7.01 -2.43
N LEU A 270 -14.57 -5.84 -1.79
CA LEU A 270 -14.96 -4.55 -2.38
C LEU A 270 -14.23 -4.22 -3.70
N SER A 271 -12.91 -4.38 -3.74
CA SER A 271 -12.12 -3.93 -4.90
C SER A 271 -12.50 -4.66 -6.20
N PRO A 272 -12.68 -6.00 -6.21
CA PRO A 272 -13.26 -6.71 -7.37
C PRO A 272 -14.68 -6.28 -7.74
N LEU A 273 -15.54 -5.99 -6.75
CA LEU A 273 -16.96 -5.64 -6.96
C LEU A 273 -17.16 -4.28 -7.67
N LEU A 274 -16.15 -3.40 -7.69
CA LEU A 274 -16.23 -2.11 -8.40
C LEU A 274 -16.50 -2.28 -9.90
N ARG A 275 -16.16 -3.43 -10.49
CA ARG A 275 -16.43 -3.74 -11.89
C ARG A 275 -17.92 -3.91 -12.19
N ASP A 276 -18.76 -4.11 -11.17
CA ASP A 276 -20.22 -4.16 -11.33
C ASP A 276 -20.81 -2.77 -11.62
N ILE A 277 -20.05 -1.69 -11.37
CA ILE A 277 -20.46 -0.30 -11.65
C ILE A 277 -19.97 0.15 -13.03
N ALA A 278 -18.69 -0.10 -13.35
CA ALA A 278 -18.09 0.32 -14.60
C ALA A 278 -17.00 -0.67 -15.08
N PRO A 279 -16.80 -0.82 -16.39
CA PRO A 279 -15.84 -1.78 -16.96
C PRO A 279 -14.38 -1.42 -16.69
N LYS A 280 -14.06 -0.12 -16.53
CA LYS A 280 -12.71 0.35 -16.17
C LYS A 280 -12.74 1.12 -14.85
N LYS A 281 -11.67 0.90 -14.09
CA LYS A 281 -11.40 1.59 -12.84
C LYS A 281 -10.01 2.21 -12.92
N ILE A 282 -9.93 3.53 -12.80
CA ILE A 282 -8.68 4.22 -12.52
C ILE A 282 -8.51 4.17 -11.00
N ASN A 283 -7.44 3.51 -10.55
CA ASN A 283 -7.25 3.09 -9.17
C ASN A 283 -6.08 3.82 -8.55
N GLU A 284 -6.38 4.80 -7.71
CA GLU A 284 -5.37 5.55 -6.97
C GLU A 284 -5.39 5.22 -5.49
N ASP A 285 -4.26 5.39 -4.83
CA ASP A 285 -4.01 5.17 -3.40
C ASP A 285 -3.30 6.40 -2.84
N VAL A 286 -4.04 7.47 -2.66
CA VAL A 286 -3.48 8.73 -2.17
C VAL A 286 -3.38 8.71 -0.65
N VAL A 287 -2.47 9.49 -0.10
CA VAL A 287 -2.31 9.63 1.35
C VAL A 287 -2.28 11.11 1.70
N VAL A 288 -2.99 11.50 2.75
CA VAL A 288 -2.91 12.84 3.34
C VAL A 288 -2.64 12.71 4.84
N PRO A 289 -2.16 13.76 5.53
CA PRO A 289 -2.17 13.78 6.99
C PRO A 289 -3.58 13.44 7.50
N VAL A 290 -3.69 12.62 8.55
CA VAL A 290 -5.00 12.12 9.04
C VAL A 290 -5.98 13.26 9.33
N ALA A 291 -5.49 14.38 9.87
CA ALA A 291 -6.29 15.58 10.13
C ALA A 291 -6.91 16.21 8.87
N SER A 292 -6.34 15.95 7.68
CA SER A 292 -6.80 16.46 6.39
C SER A 292 -7.80 15.53 5.70
N LEU A 293 -8.11 14.34 6.24
CA LEU A 293 -9.07 13.40 5.65
C LEU A 293 -10.47 14.00 5.43
N PRO A 294 -11.06 14.79 6.36
CA PRO A 294 -12.35 15.42 6.12
C PRO A 294 -12.35 16.32 4.88
N GLU A 295 -11.29 17.13 4.71
CA GLU A 295 -11.14 18.03 3.56
C GLU A 295 -10.91 17.25 2.26
N LEU A 296 -10.08 16.19 2.30
CA LEU A 296 -9.87 15.30 1.16
C LEU A 296 -11.21 14.70 0.68
N LEU A 297 -11.98 14.07 1.58
CA LEU A 297 -13.24 13.42 1.21
C LEU A 297 -14.29 14.41 0.70
N ALA A 298 -14.37 15.61 1.27
CA ALA A 298 -15.23 16.68 0.77
C ALA A 298 -14.81 17.13 -0.63
N GLY A 299 -13.51 17.31 -0.86
CA GLY A 299 -12.95 17.68 -2.16
C GLY A 299 -13.17 16.60 -3.22
N LEU A 300 -12.97 15.32 -2.89
CA LEU A 300 -13.24 14.19 -3.78
C LEU A 300 -14.72 14.14 -4.19
N LYS A 301 -15.65 14.37 -3.26
CA LYS A 301 -17.08 14.48 -3.57
C LYS A 301 -17.37 15.63 -4.52
N HIS A 302 -16.76 16.80 -4.29
CA HIS A 302 -16.90 17.95 -5.17
C HIS A 302 -16.37 17.66 -6.59
N LEU A 303 -15.19 17.05 -6.70
CA LEU A 303 -14.58 16.69 -7.98
C LEU A 303 -15.42 15.66 -8.75
N SER A 304 -15.97 14.66 -8.04
CA SER A 304 -16.89 13.67 -8.62
C SER A 304 -18.12 14.34 -9.25
N ILE A 305 -18.71 15.34 -8.57
CA ILE A 305 -19.85 16.11 -9.08
C ILE A 305 -19.44 17.00 -10.27
N LYS A 306 -18.35 17.77 -10.12
CA LYS A 306 -17.84 18.71 -11.12
C LYS A 306 -17.53 18.00 -12.44
N TYR A 307 -16.89 16.84 -12.38
CA TYR A 307 -16.49 16.07 -13.56
C TYR A 307 -17.50 15.01 -14.00
N GLN A 308 -18.57 14.81 -13.23
CA GLN A 308 -19.59 13.79 -13.47
C GLN A 308 -18.95 12.40 -13.63
N ILE A 309 -18.06 12.06 -12.71
CA ILE A 309 -17.37 10.76 -12.66
C ILE A 309 -17.77 10.05 -11.37
N VAL A 310 -18.29 8.83 -11.49
CA VAL A 310 -18.62 8.01 -10.32
C VAL A 310 -17.33 7.67 -9.58
N ASN A 311 -17.34 7.94 -8.28
CA ASN A 311 -16.20 7.71 -7.40
C ASN A 311 -16.63 6.83 -6.22
N VAL A 312 -15.83 5.81 -5.91
CA VAL A 312 -15.98 4.98 -4.72
C VAL A 312 -14.68 4.98 -3.93
N ASN A 313 -14.77 5.31 -2.65
CA ASN A 313 -13.63 5.49 -1.75
C ASN A 313 -13.69 4.54 -0.57
N PHE A 314 -12.59 3.87 -0.33
CA PHE A 314 -12.34 3.09 0.87
C PHE A 314 -10.84 3.03 1.11
N GLY A 315 -10.38 2.73 2.33
CA GLY A 315 -8.94 2.59 2.55
C GLY A 315 -8.52 2.60 4.01
N HIS A 316 -7.20 2.56 4.18
CA HIS A 316 -6.48 2.52 5.44
C HIS A 316 -6.47 3.92 6.08
N ALA A 317 -7.62 4.37 6.55
CA ALA A 317 -7.81 5.73 7.02
C ALA A 317 -6.97 6.07 8.27
N GLY A 318 -6.57 5.08 9.06
CA GLY A 318 -5.71 5.29 10.24
C GLY A 318 -4.33 5.89 9.96
N ASN A 319 -3.80 5.75 8.74
CA ASN A 319 -2.59 6.44 8.31
C ASN A 319 -2.84 7.43 7.17
N GLY A 320 -4.11 7.79 6.94
CA GLY A 320 -4.52 8.78 5.95
C GLY A 320 -4.60 8.27 4.52
N ASN A 321 -4.45 6.96 4.29
CA ASN A 321 -4.46 6.37 2.95
C ASN A 321 -5.89 6.03 2.49
N ILE A 322 -6.31 6.62 1.37
CA ILE A 322 -7.61 6.40 0.74
C ILE A 322 -7.41 5.89 -0.68
N HIS A 323 -8.04 4.75 -1.01
CA HIS A 323 -8.16 4.32 -2.38
C HIS A 323 -9.27 5.10 -3.08
N VAL A 324 -8.87 5.93 -4.04
CA VAL A 324 -9.77 6.75 -4.85
C VAL A 324 -10.00 6.03 -6.17
N ASN A 325 -11.22 5.58 -6.40
CA ASN A 325 -11.56 4.77 -7.56
C ASN A 325 -12.47 5.55 -8.50
N LEU A 326 -11.94 6.04 -9.61
CA LEU A 326 -12.73 6.67 -10.67
C LEU A 326 -13.24 5.58 -11.62
N LEU A 327 -14.56 5.44 -11.70
CA LEU A 327 -15.24 4.37 -12.43
C LEU A 327 -15.74 4.91 -13.76
N VAL A 328 -15.25 4.35 -14.87
CA VAL A 328 -15.41 4.91 -16.21
C VAL A 328 -15.63 3.83 -17.27
N ASN A 329 -16.30 4.20 -18.36
CA ASN A 329 -16.37 3.41 -19.59
C ASN A 329 -15.21 3.80 -20.52
N PRO A 330 -14.26 2.89 -20.82
CA PRO A 330 -13.14 3.21 -21.69
C PRO A 330 -13.55 3.49 -23.14
N GLU A 331 -14.75 3.07 -23.55
CA GLU A 331 -15.28 3.33 -24.90
C GLU A 331 -15.90 4.74 -25.03
N ASP A 332 -16.10 5.46 -23.92
CA ASP A 332 -16.56 6.85 -23.93
C ASP A 332 -15.35 7.81 -23.79
N ASN A 333 -14.90 8.32 -24.95
CA ASN A 333 -13.79 9.27 -25.02
C ASN A 333 -14.04 10.57 -24.22
N SER A 334 -15.29 11.03 -24.14
CA SER A 334 -15.60 12.24 -23.38
C SER A 334 -15.53 11.99 -21.89
N GLU A 335 -16.01 10.84 -21.42
CA GLU A 335 -15.90 10.43 -20.03
C GLU A 335 -14.43 10.23 -19.63
N MET A 336 -13.64 9.55 -20.46
CA MET A 336 -12.21 9.37 -20.25
C MET A 336 -11.47 10.71 -20.12
N ALA A 337 -11.75 11.68 -21.00
CA ALA A 337 -11.14 13.01 -20.91
C ALA A 337 -11.56 13.78 -19.65
N ARG A 338 -12.80 13.61 -19.15
CA ARG A 338 -13.23 14.19 -17.87
C ARG A 338 -12.52 13.50 -16.70
N ALA A 339 -12.34 12.18 -16.76
CA ALA A 339 -11.68 11.41 -15.72
C ALA A 339 -10.19 11.74 -15.59
N GLU A 340 -9.49 11.96 -16.70
CA GLU A 340 -8.09 12.44 -16.69
C GLU A 340 -7.95 13.80 -16.02
N ARG A 341 -8.82 14.76 -16.33
CA ARG A 341 -8.84 16.07 -15.66
C ARG A 341 -9.24 15.98 -14.20
N CYS A 342 -10.18 15.09 -13.87
CA CYS A 342 -10.57 14.80 -12.49
C CYS A 342 -9.36 14.27 -11.70
N LEU A 343 -8.65 13.29 -12.25
CA LEU A 343 -7.46 12.71 -11.65
C LEU A 343 -6.35 13.75 -11.41
N ASP A 344 -6.10 14.62 -12.38
CA ASP A 344 -5.12 15.70 -12.24
C ASP A 344 -5.46 16.63 -11.06
N GLU A 345 -6.73 17.05 -10.93
CA GLU A 345 -7.18 17.87 -9.81
C GLU A 345 -7.27 17.11 -8.47
N VAL A 346 -7.49 15.79 -8.49
CA VAL A 346 -7.36 14.95 -7.29
C VAL A 346 -5.94 15.03 -6.76
N PHE A 347 -4.93 14.91 -7.63
CA PHE A 347 -3.54 15.04 -7.23
C PHE A 347 -3.20 16.46 -6.75
N ASP A 348 -3.72 17.50 -7.40
CA ASP A 348 -3.55 18.88 -6.90
C ASP A 348 -4.16 19.08 -5.51
N LEU A 349 -5.32 18.48 -5.24
CA LEU A 349 -5.93 18.51 -3.92
C LEU A 349 -5.04 17.80 -2.90
N VAL A 350 -4.54 16.60 -3.20
CA VAL A 350 -3.68 15.81 -2.31
C VAL A 350 -2.41 16.59 -1.95
N ILE A 351 -1.71 17.18 -2.94
CA ILE A 351 -0.50 17.94 -2.69
C ILE A 351 -0.78 19.20 -1.86
N ARG A 352 -1.88 19.91 -2.12
CA ARG A 352 -2.31 21.07 -1.32
C ARG A 352 -2.55 20.70 0.15
N LEU A 353 -3.01 19.48 0.41
CA LEU A 353 -3.23 18.94 1.75
C LEU A 353 -1.96 18.37 2.40
N ASN A 354 -0.78 18.62 1.83
CA ASN A 354 0.51 18.05 2.25
C ASN A 354 0.53 16.51 2.20
N GLY A 355 -0.18 15.92 1.22
CA GLY A 355 -0.21 14.49 0.98
C GLY A 355 0.81 13.99 -0.03
N THR A 356 0.72 12.70 -0.38
CA THR A 356 1.52 12.03 -1.41
C THR A 356 0.64 11.31 -2.43
N LEU A 357 1.10 11.27 -3.68
CA LEU A 357 0.40 10.70 -4.84
C LEU A 357 0.23 9.16 -4.74
N SER A 358 1.06 8.49 -3.93
CA SER A 358 0.97 7.03 -3.74
C SER A 358 1.40 6.62 -2.33
N GLY A 359 0.54 5.86 -1.66
CA GLY A 359 0.83 5.26 -0.36
C GLY A 359 1.54 3.91 -0.43
N GLU A 360 1.11 3.03 -1.34
CA GLU A 360 1.54 1.63 -1.35
C GLU A 360 1.72 0.99 -2.74
N HIS A 361 1.09 1.50 -3.80
CA HIS A 361 1.16 0.88 -5.13
C HIS A 361 2.42 1.23 -5.93
N GLY A 362 3.09 2.32 -5.56
CA GLY A 362 4.21 2.90 -6.30
C GLY A 362 3.77 3.87 -7.41
N ILE A 363 4.75 4.39 -8.12
CA ILE A 363 4.60 5.33 -9.23
C ILE A 363 4.53 4.61 -10.57
N GLY A 364 5.43 3.66 -10.79
CA GLY A 364 5.58 2.91 -12.04
C GLY A 364 5.51 3.77 -13.30
N SER A 365 4.72 3.34 -14.30
CA SER A 365 4.43 4.13 -15.50
C SER A 365 3.19 5.00 -15.34
N GLU A 366 2.20 4.53 -14.57
CA GLU A 366 0.87 5.16 -14.54
C GLU A 366 0.90 6.54 -13.90
N LYS A 367 1.67 6.72 -12.81
CA LYS A 367 1.71 8.00 -12.08
C LYS A 367 2.90 8.89 -12.44
N ARG A 368 3.78 8.40 -13.30
CA ARG A 368 5.03 9.06 -13.71
C ARG A 368 4.82 10.51 -14.13
N ALA A 369 3.76 10.80 -14.87
CA ALA A 369 3.46 12.14 -15.36
C ALA A 369 3.18 13.17 -14.24
N TYR A 370 2.72 12.71 -13.08
CA TYR A 370 2.29 13.57 -11.97
C TYR A 370 3.37 13.80 -10.91
N VAL A 371 4.47 13.06 -10.96
CA VAL A 371 5.54 13.11 -9.94
C VAL A 371 6.09 14.52 -9.72
N SER A 372 6.11 15.35 -10.77
CA SER A 372 6.56 16.74 -10.68
C SER A 372 5.64 17.65 -9.84
N LYS A 373 4.40 17.21 -9.52
CA LYS A 373 3.52 17.91 -8.58
C LYS A 373 4.00 17.75 -7.13
N GLU A 374 4.61 16.61 -6.80
CA GLU A 374 5.07 16.31 -5.44
C GLU A 374 6.55 16.60 -5.24
N VAL A 375 7.38 16.25 -6.23
CA VAL A 375 8.84 16.34 -6.14
C VAL A 375 9.36 17.47 -7.03
N ASP A 376 10.03 18.44 -6.42
CA ASP A 376 10.61 19.58 -7.12
C ASP A 376 11.76 19.16 -8.05
N VAL A 377 12.09 20.05 -8.99
CA VAL A 377 13.11 19.80 -10.02
C VAL A 377 14.50 19.51 -9.44
N THR A 378 14.88 20.14 -8.33
CA THR A 378 16.20 19.96 -7.70
C THR A 378 16.29 18.58 -7.08
N THR A 379 15.26 18.18 -6.34
CA THR A 379 15.17 16.86 -5.72
C THR A 379 15.10 15.76 -6.80
N LEU A 380 14.32 15.95 -7.86
CA LEU A 380 14.26 15.03 -9.00
C LEU A 380 15.62 14.86 -9.69
N ALA A 381 16.40 15.94 -9.88
CA ALA A 381 17.73 15.87 -10.46
C ALA A 381 18.70 15.03 -9.62
N LEU A 382 18.60 15.13 -8.28
CA LEU A 382 19.38 14.31 -7.37
C LEU A 382 18.99 12.83 -7.46
N MET A 383 17.68 12.52 -7.47
CA MET A 383 17.20 11.14 -7.64
C MET A 383 17.67 10.52 -8.97
N LYS A 384 17.61 11.28 -10.08
CA LYS A 384 18.15 10.86 -11.38
C LYS A 384 19.66 10.65 -11.35
N SER A 385 20.40 11.44 -10.56
CA SER A 385 21.84 11.25 -10.36
C SER A 385 22.15 9.98 -9.59
N ILE A 386 21.39 9.67 -8.53
CA ILE A 386 21.49 8.40 -7.80
C ILE A 386 21.23 7.22 -8.74
N LYS A 387 20.16 7.27 -9.55
CA LYS A 387 19.86 6.26 -10.57
C LYS A 387 21.06 5.97 -11.48
N ARG A 388 21.75 7.01 -11.98
CA ARG A 388 22.95 6.85 -12.83
C ARG A 388 24.14 6.22 -12.13
N VAL A 389 24.28 6.39 -10.80
CA VAL A 389 25.33 5.73 -10.03
C VAL A 389 25.12 4.21 -10.00
N PHE A 390 23.88 3.78 -9.77
CA PHE A 390 23.50 2.37 -9.71
C PHE A 390 23.39 1.71 -11.10
N ASP A 391 22.97 2.47 -12.10
CA ASP A 391 22.66 1.98 -13.44
C ASP A 391 23.07 3.03 -14.50
N PRO A 392 24.37 3.08 -14.86
CA PRO A 392 24.93 4.13 -15.71
C PRO A 392 24.38 4.11 -17.15
N ASN A 393 24.01 2.94 -17.65
CA ASN A 393 23.45 2.75 -18.99
C ASN A 393 21.92 2.77 -19.00
N ASN A 394 21.29 3.05 -17.85
CA ASN A 394 19.84 3.13 -17.69
C ASN A 394 19.10 1.88 -18.21
N ILE A 395 19.66 0.70 -18.00
CA ILE A 395 19.06 -0.57 -18.45
C ILE A 395 17.99 -1.10 -17.48
N LEU A 396 18.05 -0.76 -16.19
CA LEU A 396 17.17 -1.31 -15.16
C LEU A 396 15.84 -0.57 -15.12
N ASN A 397 14.77 -1.27 -15.53
CA ASN A 397 13.38 -0.80 -15.53
C ASN A 397 13.18 0.64 -16.09
N PRO A 398 13.68 0.96 -17.30
CA PRO A 398 13.59 2.31 -17.85
C PRO A 398 12.14 2.71 -18.16
N GLY A 399 11.86 4.02 -18.08
CA GLY A 399 10.53 4.58 -18.34
C GLY A 399 9.56 4.51 -17.16
N LYS A 400 10.06 4.25 -15.95
CA LYS A 400 9.29 4.23 -14.69
C LYS A 400 9.78 5.31 -13.73
N MET A 401 9.00 5.56 -12.66
CA MET A 401 9.30 6.44 -11.51
C MET A 401 9.45 7.94 -11.82
N PHE A 402 10.19 8.34 -12.86
CA PHE A 402 10.54 9.74 -13.09
C PHE A 402 10.17 10.22 -14.50
N PRO A 403 9.63 11.45 -14.66
CA PRO A 403 9.34 12.08 -15.96
C PRO A 403 10.52 12.17 -16.92
#